data_AF-A0A828SLH5-F1
#
_entry.id   AF-A0A828SLH5-F1
#
_cell.length_a   1.000
_cell.length_b   1.000
_cell.length_c   1.000
_cell.angle_alpha   90.00
_cell.angle_beta   90.00
_cell.angle_gamma   90.00
#
_symmetry.space_group_name_H-M   'P 1'
#
loop_
_entity.id
_entity.type
_entity.pdbx_description
1 polymer ?
#
loop_
_entity_poly.entity_id
_entity_poly.type
_entity_poly.pdbx_seq_one_letter_code
_entity_poly.pdbx_strand_id
1 'polypeptide(L)'
;MATDIKKLFEVLTQHQAYLYRASSKTVNELLALFNDDTSKMLSKLRDLLDELNESEKVALAGGKYTTSNLREIRDLIAQWFASVNLALPEAFAVSATALAVYEANYVAKLYGAKINKPDGEKLFLSAKKVPLAGGALVDDLLSRIAESARQKVEYAIRDGINSGKTNQEIVQRIRGTKRLNYEDGILNGTKTDIERTVRTVRSHVANQAYLNSFNQIGFEYVRFVSVLDGRTSKLCASLDGSVWEINDPAKRVPPLHPNCRSILVPVEKDGQLVGERPFVMDERRVKDIPKEERSQLIGQLDANTTFKEFFKKTDDFFQREWLGPKRFKLYKDGKFDFDKFFDPEGRFYSLDDLRKLDEKAFKKLGL
;
A
#
# COMPACT_ATOMS: atom_id res chain seq x y z
N MET A 1 12.95 27.91 -21.51
CA MET A 1 12.60 27.01 -20.38
C MET A 1 12.70 25.52 -20.76
N ALA A 2 13.66 25.11 -21.61
CA ALA A 2 13.78 23.71 -22.07
C ALA A 2 15.01 22.96 -21.51
N THR A 3 15.97 23.66 -20.90
CA THR A 3 17.26 23.07 -20.52
C THR A 3 17.30 22.42 -19.13
N ASP A 4 16.29 22.63 -18.28
CA ASP A 4 16.26 22.11 -16.89
C ASP A 4 15.34 20.88 -16.68
N ILE A 5 14.51 20.53 -17.68
CA ILE A 5 13.58 19.40 -17.59
C ILE A 5 14.34 18.07 -17.40
N LYS A 6 15.56 17.97 -17.95
CA LYS A 6 16.48 16.82 -17.79
C LYS A 6 16.66 16.38 -16.34
N LYS A 7 16.56 17.31 -15.37
CA LYS A 7 16.71 17.02 -13.93
C LYS A 7 15.37 16.80 -13.21
N LEU A 8 14.26 17.34 -13.71
CA LEU A 8 13.00 17.40 -12.95
C LEU A 8 12.41 16.01 -12.71
N PHE A 9 12.39 15.16 -13.74
CA PHE A 9 11.85 13.81 -13.61
C PHE A 9 12.71 12.92 -12.70
N GLU A 10 14.03 12.98 -12.85
CA GLU A 10 14.97 12.27 -11.96
C GLU A 10 14.78 12.71 -10.50
N VAL A 11 14.65 14.01 -10.27
CA VAL A 11 14.39 14.58 -8.94
C VAL A 11 13.04 14.12 -8.38
N LEU A 12 11.99 14.01 -9.20
CA LEU A 12 10.68 13.48 -8.78
C LEU A 12 10.75 11.99 -8.43
N THR A 13 11.43 11.17 -9.24
CA THR A 13 11.57 9.74 -8.96
C THR A 13 12.41 9.48 -7.71
N GLN A 14 13.49 10.24 -7.52
CA GLN A 14 14.30 10.21 -6.31
C GLN A 14 13.49 10.64 -5.07
N HIS A 15 12.75 11.74 -5.18
CA HIS A 15 11.88 12.22 -4.12
C HIS A 15 10.81 11.20 -3.74
N GLN A 16 10.19 10.55 -4.72
CA GLN A 16 9.23 9.47 -4.45
C GLN A 16 9.85 8.32 -3.64
N ALA A 17 11.10 7.94 -3.93
CA ALA A 17 11.82 6.96 -3.13
C ALA A 17 12.07 7.47 -1.70
N TYR A 18 12.36 8.76 -1.51
CA TYR A 18 12.48 9.39 -0.20
C TYR A 18 11.16 9.45 0.56
N LEU A 19 10.03 9.76 -0.09
CA LEU A 19 8.71 9.72 0.54
C LEU A 19 8.34 8.33 1.03
N TYR A 20 8.66 7.31 0.23
CA TYR A 20 8.46 5.92 0.64
C TYR A 20 9.30 5.57 1.89
N ARG A 21 10.54 6.07 1.98
CA ARG A 21 11.40 5.91 3.17
C ARG A 21 10.89 6.73 4.36
N ALA A 22 10.49 7.97 4.16
CA ALA A 22 9.93 8.85 5.19
C ALA A 22 8.65 8.25 5.79
N SER A 23 7.86 7.54 4.98
CA SER A 23 6.69 6.79 5.44
C SER A 23 7.05 5.75 6.52
N SER A 24 8.26 5.19 6.51
CA SER A 24 8.69 4.25 7.55
C SER A 24 8.75 4.89 8.94
N LYS A 25 9.09 6.18 9.05
CA LYS A 25 9.06 6.90 10.33
C LYS A 25 7.64 6.91 10.90
N THR A 26 6.67 7.34 10.11
CA THR A 26 5.26 7.36 10.51
C THR A 26 4.70 5.97 10.78
N VAL A 27 5.07 4.96 9.99
CA VAL A 27 4.72 3.57 10.30
C VAL A 27 5.23 3.17 11.68
N ASN A 28 6.50 3.46 12.00
CA ASN A 28 7.08 3.12 13.30
C ASN A 28 6.41 3.87 14.46
N GLU A 29 6.07 5.15 14.28
CA GLU A 29 5.34 5.95 15.27
C GLU A 29 3.97 5.34 15.57
N LEU A 30 3.20 5.00 14.54
CA LEU A 30 1.87 4.40 14.69
C LEU A 30 1.94 2.98 15.27
N LEU A 31 2.95 2.20 14.88
CA LEU A 31 3.21 0.88 15.47
C LEU A 31 3.59 0.99 16.95
N ALA A 32 4.35 2.01 17.35
CA ALA A 32 4.67 2.24 18.76
C ALA A 32 3.41 2.51 19.58
N LEU A 33 2.54 3.42 19.11
CA LEU A 33 1.24 3.69 19.75
C LEU A 33 0.41 2.42 19.90
N PHE A 34 0.26 1.65 18.81
CA PHE A 34 -0.47 0.39 18.84
C PHE A 34 0.14 -0.63 19.81
N ASN A 35 1.46 -0.78 19.82
CA ASN A 35 2.16 -1.74 20.66
C ASN A 35 2.07 -1.37 22.15
N ASP A 36 2.18 -0.09 22.49
CA ASP A 36 2.10 0.39 23.87
C ASP A 36 0.70 0.15 24.45
N ASP A 37 -0.34 0.53 23.72
CA ASP A 37 -1.73 0.32 24.13
C ASP A 37 -2.08 -1.16 24.24
N THR A 38 -1.65 -1.95 23.25
CA THR A 38 -1.85 -3.41 23.23
C THR A 38 -1.10 -4.07 24.39
N SER A 39 0.10 -3.62 24.71
CA SER A 39 0.89 -4.22 25.80
C SER A 39 0.23 -3.98 27.17
N LYS A 40 -0.30 -2.77 27.40
CA LYS A 40 -1.06 -2.43 28.60
C LYS A 40 -2.35 -3.24 28.71
N MET A 41 -3.11 -3.32 27.61
CA MET A 41 -4.36 -4.11 27.55
C MET A 41 -4.08 -5.58 27.87
N LEU A 42 -3.07 -6.19 27.25
CA LEU A 42 -2.76 -7.60 27.44
C LEU A 42 -2.25 -7.94 28.84
N SER A 43 -1.59 -6.99 29.52
CA SER A 43 -1.21 -7.18 30.91
C SER A 43 -2.46 -7.31 31.79
N LYS A 44 -3.37 -6.33 31.69
CA LYS A 44 -4.64 -6.34 32.44
C LYS A 44 -5.53 -7.53 32.09
N LEU A 45 -5.55 -7.91 30.80
CA LEU A 45 -6.33 -9.06 30.35
C LEU A 45 -5.87 -10.35 31.03
N ARG A 46 -4.55 -10.53 31.24
CA ARG A 46 -4.04 -11.71 31.94
C ARG A 46 -4.58 -11.78 33.36
N ASP A 47 -4.46 -10.67 34.09
CA ASP A 47 -4.89 -10.58 35.48
C ASP A 47 -6.39 -10.86 35.61
N LEU A 48 -7.23 -10.26 34.75
CA LEU A 48 -8.68 -10.51 34.73
C LEU A 48 -9.04 -11.96 34.37
N LEU A 49 -8.26 -12.62 33.50
CA LEU A 49 -8.48 -14.03 33.17
C LEU A 49 -8.12 -14.96 34.34
N ASP A 50 -7.14 -14.59 35.16
CA ASP A 50 -6.72 -15.36 36.35
C ASP A 50 -7.77 -15.31 37.47
N GLU A 51 -8.60 -14.26 37.50
CA GLU A 51 -9.70 -14.08 38.46
C GLU A 51 -10.98 -14.86 38.11
N LEU A 52 -11.07 -15.45 36.90
CA LEU A 52 -12.28 -16.16 36.47
C LEU A 52 -12.38 -17.56 37.06
N ASN A 53 -13.58 -17.90 37.55
CA ASN A 53 -13.92 -19.29 37.85
C ASN A 53 -14.33 -20.07 36.58
N GLU A 54 -14.44 -21.40 36.69
CA GLU A 54 -14.76 -22.27 35.54
C GLU A 54 -16.10 -21.93 34.85
N SER A 55 -17.12 -21.55 35.62
CA SER A 55 -18.41 -21.17 35.04
C SER A 55 -18.33 -19.87 34.23
N GLU A 56 -17.51 -18.92 34.69
CA GLU A 56 -17.24 -17.67 33.99
C GLU A 56 -16.38 -17.88 32.74
N LYS A 57 -15.39 -18.77 32.79
CA LYS A 57 -14.61 -19.15 31.59
C LYS A 57 -15.51 -19.71 30.50
N VAL A 58 -16.43 -20.63 30.84
CA VAL A 58 -17.41 -21.18 29.89
C VAL A 58 -18.32 -20.08 29.33
N ALA A 59 -18.78 -19.16 30.18
CA ALA A 59 -19.59 -18.03 29.74
C ALA A 59 -18.82 -17.10 28.77
N LEU A 60 -17.56 -16.78 29.08
CA LEU A 60 -16.68 -15.95 28.25
C LEU A 60 -16.40 -16.58 26.89
N ALA A 61 -16.14 -17.89 26.86
CA ALA A 61 -15.96 -18.66 25.62
C ALA A 61 -17.21 -18.59 24.74
N GLY A 62 -18.39 -18.61 25.35
CA GLY A 62 -19.68 -18.39 24.68
C GLY A 62 -20.00 -16.93 24.34
N GLY A 63 -19.10 -15.98 24.59
CA GLY A 63 -19.30 -14.55 24.34
C GLY A 63 -20.33 -13.89 25.27
N LYS A 64 -20.60 -14.48 26.43
CA LYS A 64 -21.56 -13.96 27.42
C LYS A 64 -20.84 -13.15 28.49
N TYR A 65 -21.37 -11.98 28.83
CA TYR A 65 -20.79 -11.05 29.80
C TYR A 65 -21.75 -10.79 30.97
N THR A 66 -22.06 -11.85 31.72
CA THR A 66 -23.14 -11.87 32.72
C THR A 66 -22.71 -11.37 34.11
N THR A 67 -21.46 -11.59 34.50
CA THR A 67 -20.91 -11.20 35.82
C THR A 67 -20.09 -9.89 35.74
N SER A 68 -19.65 -9.35 36.89
CA SER A 68 -18.78 -8.17 36.94
C SER A 68 -17.45 -8.42 36.22
N ASN A 69 -16.74 -9.49 36.59
CA ASN A 69 -15.44 -9.86 36.02
C ASN A 69 -15.49 -10.00 34.48
N LEU A 70 -16.58 -10.61 33.96
CA LEU A 70 -16.77 -10.74 32.52
C LEU A 70 -17.01 -9.38 31.83
N ARG A 71 -17.79 -8.49 32.45
CA ARG A 71 -18.00 -7.13 31.92
C ARG A 71 -16.70 -6.33 31.95
N GLU A 72 -15.85 -6.51 32.96
CA GLU A 72 -14.54 -5.87 33.01
C GLU A 72 -13.63 -6.28 31.85
N ILE A 73 -13.62 -7.57 31.47
CA ILE A 73 -12.89 -8.05 30.28
C ILE A 73 -13.45 -7.41 29.00
N ARG A 74 -14.78 -7.38 28.84
CA ARG A 74 -15.43 -6.74 27.69
C ARG A 74 -15.06 -5.26 27.60
N ASP A 75 -15.13 -4.56 28.73
CA ASP A 75 -14.91 -3.12 28.80
C ASP A 75 -13.43 -2.80 28.59
N LEU A 76 -12.51 -3.63 29.07
CA LEU A 76 -11.07 -3.54 28.77
C LEU A 76 -10.80 -3.64 27.26
N ILE A 77 -11.38 -4.63 26.58
CA ILE A 77 -11.22 -4.80 25.13
C ILE A 77 -11.87 -3.63 24.38
N ALA A 78 -13.05 -3.17 24.83
CA ALA A 78 -13.75 -2.03 24.23
C ALA A 78 -12.98 -0.72 24.38
N GLN A 79 -12.38 -0.47 25.56
CA GLN A 79 -11.52 0.69 25.82
C GLN A 79 -10.26 0.67 24.97
N TRP A 80 -9.58 -0.49 24.87
CA TRP A 80 -8.42 -0.64 23.98
C TRP A 80 -8.78 -0.40 22.52
N PHE A 81 -9.90 -0.98 22.06
CA PHE A 81 -10.42 -0.73 20.72
C PHE A 81 -10.67 0.76 20.47
N ALA A 82 -11.38 1.43 21.39
CA ALA A 82 -11.67 2.86 21.27
C ALA A 82 -10.39 3.72 21.25
N SER A 83 -9.41 3.39 22.11
CA SER A 83 -8.10 4.05 22.14
C SER A 83 -7.38 3.92 20.80
N VAL A 84 -7.24 2.70 20.28
CA VAL A 84 -6.58 2.45 18.99
C VAL A 84 -7.34 3.10 17.82
N ASN A 85 -8.67 3.02 17.83
CA ASN A 85 -9.53 3.58 16.79
C ASN A 85 -9.51 5.11 16.75
N LEU A 86 -9.13 5.77 17.85
CA LEU A 86 -8.96 7.23 17.92
C LEU A 86 -7.51 7.65 17.64
N ALA A 87 -6.57 7.04 18.36
CA ALA A 87 -5.16 7.45 18.35
C ALA A 87 -4.49 7.23 16.99
N LEU A 88 -4.80 6.13 16.28
CA LEU A 88 -4.19 5.84 14.98
C LEU A 88 -4.61 6.88 13.91
N PRO A 89 -5.91 7.17 13.69
CA PRO A 89 -6.31 8.22 12.76
C PRO A 89 -5.79 9.61 13.12
N GLU A 90 -5.78 9.99 14.40
CA GLU A 90 -5.30 11.31 14.84
C GLU A 90 -3.80 11.48 14.57
N ALA A 91 -2.99 10.50 14.99
CA ALA A 91 -1.55 10.52 14.74
C ALA A 91 -1.24 10.51 13.23
N PHE A 92 -2.02 9.74 12.46
CA PHE A 92 -1.92 9.74 11.01
C PHE A 92 -2.25 11.11 10.41
N ALA A 93 -3.33 11.75 10.83
CA ALA A 93 -3.81 13.02 10.30
C ALA A 93 -2.77 14.15 10.49
N VAL A 94 -2.09 14.19 11.64
CA VAL A 94 -0.99 15.15 11.89
C VAL A 94 0.12 14.97 10.85
N SER A 95 0.58 13.72 10.66
CA SER A 95 1.65 13.40 9.72
C SER A 95 1.25 13.61 8.25
N ALA A 96 0.00 13.30 7.91
CA ALA A 96 -0.55 13.48 6.56
C ALA A 96 -0.74 14.96 6.20
N THR A 97 -1.16 15.78 7.16
CA THR A 97 -1.26 17.24 7.02
C THR A 97 0.10 17.85 6.74
N ALA A 98 1.13 17.47 7.51
CA ALA A 98 2.51 17.92 7.27
C ALA A 98 3.03 17.46 5.91
N LEU A 99 2.73 16.22 5.50
CA LEU A 99 3.08 15.69 4.19
C LEU A 99 2.45 16.52 3.06
N ALA A 100 1.14 16.81 3.14
CA ALA A 100 0.44 17.57 2.09
C ALA A 100 1.05 18.98 1.88
N VAL A 101 1.41 19.66 2.98
CA VAL A 101 2.11 20.96 2.94
C VAL A 101 3.49 20.80 2.30
N TYR A 102 4.24 19.78 2.70
CA TYR A 102 5.57 19.53 2.18
C TYR A 102 5.54 19.25 0.68
N GLU A 103 4.63 18.39 0.20
CA GLU A 103 4.48 18.08 -1.23
C GLU A 103 4.09 19.30 -2.05
N ALA A 104 3.13 20.09 -1.59
CA ALA A 104 2.71 21.31 -2.29
C ALA A 104 3.88 22.30 -2.44
N ASN A 105 4.62 22.54 -1.36
CA ASN A 105 5.82 23.40 -1.40
C ASN A 105 6.94 22.81 -2.25
N TYR A 106 7.13 21.49 -2.20
CA TYR A 106 8.14 20.79 -2.99
C TYR A 106 7.88 20.95 -4.48
N VAL A 107 6.64 20.67 -4.92
CA VAL A 107 6.23 20.82 -6.33
C VAL A 107 6.33 22.28 -6.77
N ALA A 108 5.83 23.23 -5.98
CA ALA A 108 5.92 24.64 -6.32
C ALA A 108 7.38 25.10 -6.50
N LYS A 109 8.27 24.70 -5.58
CA LYS A 109 9.69 25.00 -5.70
C LYS A 109 10.32 24.33 -6.92
N LEU A 110 9.97 23.08 -7.19
CA LEU A 110 10.50 22.31 -8.31
C LEU A 110 10.18 22.96 -9.67
N TYR A 111 8.97 23.50 -9.81
CA TYR A 111 8.52 24.16 -11.05
C TYR A 111 8.66 25.69 -11.02
N GLY A 112 9.36 26.25 -10.03
CA GLY A 112 9.57 27.70 -9.91
C GLY A 112 8.29 28.51 -9.69
N ALA A 113 7.21 27.87 -9.27
CA ALA A 113 5.92 28.51 -9.02
C ALA A 113 5.91 29.19 -7.65
N LYS A 114 5.32 30.38 -7.58
CA LYS A 114 5.04 31.06 -6.31
C LYS A 114 3.65 30.62 -5.84
N ILE A 115 3.61 29.72 -4.85
CA ILE A 115 2.35 29.40 -4.16
C ILE A 115 2.24 30.20 -2.87
N ASN A 116 1.02 30.65 -2.56
CA ASN A 116 0.71 31.14 -1.22
C ASN A 116 0.89 29.99 -0.22
N LYS A 117 1.22 30.31 1.04
CA LYS A 117 1.44 29.31 2.10
C LYS A 117 0.30 28.29 2.09
N PRO A 118 0.56 27.00 1.73
CA PRO A 118 -0.50 26.03 1.57
C PRO A 118 -1.14 25.72 2.92
N ASP A 119 -2.47 25.73 2.95
CA ASP A 119 -3.26 25.31 4.10
C ASP A 119 -3.28 23.77 4.16
N GLY A 120 -2.46 23.22 5.06
CA GLY A 120 -2.30 21.77 5.18
C GLY A 120 -3.58 21.04 5.55
N GLU A 121 -4.40 21.62 6.42
CA GLU A 121 -5.65 21.01 6.86
C GLU A 121 -6.61 20.94 5.68
N LYS A 122 -6.76 22.05 4.95
CA LYS A 122 -7.58 22.09 3.73
C LYS A 122 -7.08 21.10 2.67
N LEU A 123 -5.77 20.99 2.45
CA LEU A 123 -5.19 20.04 1.50
C LEU A 123 -5.47 18.59 1.90
N PHE A 124 -5.22 18.24 3.17
CA PHE A 124 -5.47 16.89 3.66
C PHE A 124 -6.96 16.56 3.63
N LEU A 125 -7.85 17.45 4.06
CA LEU A 125 -9.30 17.25 4.00
C LEU A 125 -9.79 17.09 2.55
N SER A 126 -9.19 17.81 1.60
CA SER A 126 -9.52 17.65 0.17
C SER A 126 -9.08 16.29 -0.34
N ALA A 127 -7.85 15.85 -0.03
CA ALA A 127 -7.36 14.52 -0.40
C ALA A 127 -8.20 13.39 0.23
N LYS A 128 -8.60 13.57 1.50
CA LYS A 128 -9.42 12.63 2.27
C LYS A 128 -10.83 12.44 1.69
N LYS A 129 -11.41 13.48 1.08
CA LYS A 129 -12.73 13.42 0.42
C LYS A 129 -12.71 12.66 -0.90
N VAL A 130 -11.54 12.51 -1.52
CA VAL A 130 -11.38 11.76 -2.77
C VAL A 130 -11.21 10.27 -2.43
N PRO A 131 -12.09 9.38 -2.91
CA PRO A 131 -11.93 7.95 -2.72
C PRO A 131 -10.63 7.44 -3.36
N LEU A 132 -10.02 6.43 -2.74
CA LEU A 132 -8.92 5.68 -3.34
C LEU A 132 -9.47 4.77 -4.46
N ALA A 133 -8.57 4.24 -5.29
CA ALA A 133 -8.94 3.23 -6.28
C ALA A 133 -9.72 2.07 -5.64
N GLY A 134 -10.81 1.66 -6.29
CA GLY A 134 -11.75 0.66 -5.75
C GLY A 134 -12.77 1.21 -4.74
N GLY A 135 -12.82 2.53 -4.52
CA GLY A 135 -13.85 3.20 -3.72
C GLY A 135 -13.57 3.26 -2.22
N ALA A 136 -12.37 2.86 -1.77
CA ALA A 136 -12.01 2.90 -0.35
C ALA A 136 -11.86 4.34 0.15
N LEU A 137 -12.34 4.61 1.37
CA LEU A 137 -12.19 5.90 2.03
C LEU A 137 -11.07 5.86 3.06
N VAL A 138 -10.39 6.99 3.27
CA VAL A 138 -9.27 7.08 4.21
C VAL A 138 -9.66 6.70 5.64
N ASP A 139 -10.79 7.23 6.13
CA ASP A 139 -11.26 6.96 7.50
C ASP A 139 -11.61 5.49 7.69
N ASP A 140 -12.32 4.91 6.71
CA ASP A 140 -12.72 3.51 6.72
C ASP A 140 -11.51 2.58 6.68
N LEU A 141 -10.47 2.88 5.88
CA LEU A 141 -9.23 2.10 5.89
C LEU A 141 -8.51 2.13 7.24
N LEU A 142 -8.58 3.24 7.97
CA LEU A 142 -7.95 3.39 9.27
C LEU A 142 -8.78 2.75 10.39
N SER A 143 -10.11 2.88 10.38
CA SER A 143 -11.00 2.31 11.41
C SER A 143 -11.01 0.77 11.37
N ARG A 144 -10.99 0.19 10.17
CA ARG A 144 -10.95 -1.27 9.96
C ARG A 144 -9.76 -1.95 10.65
N ILE A 145 -8.66 -1.22 10.90
CA ILE A 145 -7.49 -1.75 11.62
C ILE A 145 -7.89 -2.13 13.04
N ALA A 146 -8.51 -1.21 13.78
CA ALA A 146 -8.94 -1.43 15.16
C ALA A 146 -10.04 -2.49 15.22
N GLU A 147 -10.99 -2.45 14.29
CA GLU A 147 -12.10 -3.42 14.21
C GLU A 147 -11.60 -4.85 14.02
N SER A 148 -10.71 -5.05 13.03
CA SER A 148 -10.09 -6.34 12.75
C SER A 148 -9.22 -6.82 13.92
N ALA A 149 -8.45 -5.92 14.54
CA ALA A 149 -7.63 -6.26 15.71
C ALA A 149 -8.50 -6.73 16.88
N ARG A 150 -9.58 -6.02 17.18
CA ARG A 150 -10.56 -6.39 18.21
C ARG A 150 -11.14 -7.77 17.97
N GLN A 151 -11.62 -8.03 16.75
CA GLN A 151 -12.19 -9.31 16.40
C GLN A 151 -11.18 -10.46 16.60
N LYS A 152 -9.93 -10.27 16.14
CA LYS A 152 -8.85 -11.26 16.32
C LYS A 152 -8.58 -11.55 17.79
N VAL A 153 -8.55 -10.52 18.64
CA VAL A 153 -8.35 -10.67 20.10
C VAL A 153 -9.50 -11.44 20.74
N GLU A 154 -10.75 -11.03 20.49
CA GLU A 154 -11.94 -11.72 21.03
C GLU A 154 -11.97 -13.19 20.61
N TYR A 155 -11.64 -13.49 19.35
CA TYR A 155 -11.58 -14.87 18.85
C TYR A 155 -10.47 -15.68 19.50
N ALA A 156 -9.28 -15.10 19.69
CA ALA A 156 -8.17 -15.78 20.33
C ALA A 156 -8.47 -16.13 21.80
N ILE A 157 -9.19 -15.26 22.52
CA ILE A 157 -9.64 -15.51 23.89
C ILE A 157 -10.63 -16.68 23.91
N ARG A 158 -11.71 -16.61 23.11
CA ARG A 158 -12.75 -17.64 23.08
C ARG A 158 -12.20 -19.00 22.67
N ASP A 159 -11.41 -19.04 21.59
CA ASP A 159 -10.78 -20.27 21.10
C ASP A 159 -9.76 -20.83 22.09
N GLY A 160 -9.02 -19.94 22.77
CA GLY A 160 -8.07 -20.31 23.80
C GLY A 160 -8.73 -21.02 24.98
N ILE A 161 -9.81 -20.46 25.51
CA ILE A 161 -10.58 -21.06 26.61
C ILE A 161 -11.20 -22.39 26.15
N ASN A 162 -11.81 -22.42 24.97
CA ASN A 162 -12.44 -23.64 24.44
C ASN A 162 -11.43 -24.79 24.20
N SER A 163 -10.19 -24.43 23.85
CA SER A 163 -9.11 -25.40 23.66
C SER A 163 -8.38 -25.79 24.95
N GLY A 164 -8.83 -25.32 26.13
CA GLY A 164 -8.19 -25.61 27.41
C GLY A 164 -6.81 -24.97 27.60
N LYS A 165 -6.50 -23.89 26.86
CA LYS A 165 -5.21 -23.18 27.00
C LYS A 165 -5.18 -22.39 28.30
N THR A 166 -3.99 -22.28 28.89
CA THR A 166 -3.74 -21.41 30.03
C THR A 166 -3.87 -19.93 29.64
N ASN A 167 -4.18 -19.08 30.63
CA ASN A 167 -4.30 -17.63 30.42
C ASN A 167 -3.01 -17.02 29.82
N GLN A 168 -1.84 -17.53 30.22
CA GLN A 168 -0.56 -17.16 29.66
C GLN A 168 -0.45 -17.52 28.17
N GLU A 169 -0.86 -18.73 27.77
CA GLU A 169 -0.83 -19.16 26.37
C GLU A 169 -1.80 -18.35 25.50
N ILE A 170 -2.96 -17.96 26.04
CA ILE A 170 -3.92 -17.08 25.36
C ILE A 170 -3.26 -15.72 25.06
N VAL A 171 -2.72 -15.07 26.08
CA VAL A 171 -2.06 -13.76 25.94
C VAL A 171 -0.82 -13.86 25.04
N GLN A 172 -0.04 -14.93 25.15
CA GLN A 172 1.13 -15.19 24.31
C GLN A 172 0.74 -15.41 22.85
N ARG A 173 -0.36 -16.10 22.56
CA ARG A 173 -0.87 -16.23 21.18
C ARG A 173 -1.30 -14.89 20.60
N ILE A 174 -1.88 -14.01 21.42
CA ILE A 174 -2.28 -12.67 20.98
C ILE A 174 -1.06 -11.80 20.68
N ARG A 175 -0.11 -11.75 21.62
CA ARG A 175 1.08 -10.90 21.55
C ARG A 175 2.14 -11.43 20.58
N GLY A 176 2.37 -12.73 20.58
CA GLY A 176 3.58 -13.39 20.07
C GLY A 176 4.67 -13.53 21.13
N THR A 177 5.80 -14.10 20.73
CA THR A 177 6.94 -14.40 21.61
C THR A 177 8.12 -13.46 21.37
N LYS A 178 8.81 -13.09 22.45
CA LYS A 178 10.02 -12.26 22.37
C LYS A 178 11.12 -12.91 21.54
N ARG A 179 11.22 -14.24 21.56
CA ARG A 179 12.19 -15.01 20.76
C ARG A 179 12.03 -14.78 19.25
N LEU A 180 10.80 -14.58 18.78
CA LEU A 180 10.48 -14.31 17.38
C LEU A 180 10.09 -12.85 17.15
N ASN A 181 10.55 -11.93 18.00
CA ASN A 181 10.21 -10.51 17.94
C ASN A 181 8.71 -10.21 17.82
N TYR A 182 7.87 -11.09 18.40
CA TYR A 182 6.41 -11.02 18.38
C TYR A 182 5.77 -11.20 16.99
N GLU A 183 6.52 -11.71 16.00
CA GLU A 183 6.03 -11.94 14.63
C GLU A 183 5.09 -13.14 14.51
N ASP A 184 5.14 -14.04 15.50
CA ASP A 184 4.30 -15.24 15.64
C ASP A 184 2.95 -14.98 16.32
N GLY A 185 2.71 -13.75 16.80
CA GLY A 185 1.44 -13.35 17.39
C GLY A 185 0.35 -13.08 16.35
N ILE A 186 -0.91 -13.33 16.68
CA ILE A 186 -2.04 -13.03 15.76
C ILE A 186 -2.16 -11.53 15.44
N LEU A 187 -1.67 -10.65 16.32
CA LEU A 187 -1.64 -9.20 16.10
C LEU A 187 -0.50 -8.74 15.19
N ASN A 188 0.43 -9.62 14.80
CA ASN A 188 1.41 -9.29 13.75
C ASN A 188 0.73 -8.97 12.41
N GLY A 189 -0.40 -9.64 12.11
CA GLY A 189 -1.25 -9.28 10.98
C GLY A 189 -1.75 -7.83 11.07
N THR A 190 -2.15 -7.37 12.25
CA THR A 190 -2.57 -5.97 12.46
C THR A 190 -1.41 -4.99 12.26
N LYS A 191 -0.18 -5.33 12.69
CA LYS A 191 1.01 -4.51 12.40
C LYS A 191 1.26 -4.38 10.89
N THR A 192 1.08 -5.47 10.16
CA THR A 192 1.19 -5.50 8.69
C THR A 192 0.07 -4.65 8.05
N ASP A 193 -1.14 -4.72 8.58
CA ASP A 193 -2.28 -3.91 8.14
C ASP A 193 -2.01 -2.41 8.37
N ILE A 194 -1.46 -2.03 9.54
CA ILE A 194 -1.03 -0.65 9.83
C ILE A 194 0.02 -0.19 8.81
N GLU A 195 1.11 -0.94 8.62
CA GLU A 195 2.15 -0.56 7.67
C GLU A 195 1.58 -0.34 6.26
N ARG A 196 0.80 -1.31 5.79
CA ARG A 196 0.19 -1.30 4.45
C ARG A 196 -0.75 -0.11 4.28
N THR A 197 -1.64 0.14 5.25
CA THR A 197 -2.60 1.25 5.19
C THR A 197 -1.87 2.60 5.23
N VAL A 198 -0.94 2.80 6.16
CA VAL A 198 -0.18 4.07 6.28
C VAL A 198 0.55 4.39 4.98
N ARG A 199 1.28 3.43 4.40
CA ARG A 199 1.99 3.64 3.13
C ARG A 199 1.05 3.97 1.98
N THR A 200 -0.08 3.27 1.91
CA THR A 200 -1.08 3.46 0.86
C THR A 200 -1.73 4.84 0.98
N VAL A 201 -2.22 5.22 2.16
CA VAL A 201 -2.89 6.50 2.36
C VAL A 201 -1.91 7.68 2.22
N ARG A 202 -0.64 7.55 2.64
CA ARG A 202 0.37 8.59 2.37
C ARG A 202 0.62 8.78 0.87
N SER A 203 0.69 7.68 0.12
CA SER A 203 0.81 7.74 -1.35
C SER A 203 -0.40 8.44 -1.98
N HIS A 204 -1.61 8.20 -1.45
CA HIS A 204 -2.82 8.90 -1.87
C HIS A 204 -2.72 10.40 -1.62
N VAL A 205 -2.39 10.80 -0.39
CA VAL A 205 -2.24 12.22 -0.03
C VAL A 205 -1.20 12.92 -0.91
N ALA A 206 -0.06 12.28 -1.18
CA ALA A 206 0.98 12.84 -2.04
C ALA A 206 0.48 13.04 -3.49
N ASN A 207 -0.15 12.03 -4.09
CA ASN A 207 -0.67 12.14 -5.46
C ASN A 207 -1.80 13.18 -5.58
N GLN A 208 -2.66 13.32 -4.57
CA GLN A 208 -3.68 14.37 -4.54
C GLN A 208 -3.06 15.77 -4.42
N ALA A 209 -2.02 15.93 -3.59
CA ALA A 209 -1.27 17.17 -3.46
C ALA A 209 -0.56 17.53 -4.78
N TYR A 210 0.02 16.55 -5.47
CA TYR A 210 0.63 16.72 -6.79
C TYR A 210 -0.38 17.20 -7.82
N LEU A 211 -1.52 16.51 -7.97
CA LEU A 211 -2.56 16.91 -8.92
C LEU A 211 -3.09 18.32 -8.64
N ASN A 212 -3.31 18.66 -7.37
CA ASN A 212 -3.72 20.01 -7.00
C ASN A 212 -2.67 21.06 -7.39
N SER A 213 -1.39 20.76 -7.16
CA SER A 213 -0.28 21.65 -7.49
C SER A 213 -0.10 21.80 -9.00
N PHE A 214 -0.17 20.71 -9.77
CA PHE A 214 -0.04 20.74 -11.23
C PHE A 214 -1.13 21.60 -11.88
N ASN A 215 -2.38 21.46 -11.40
CA ASN A 215 -3.49 22.32 -11.82
C ASN A 215 -3.23 23.81 -11.51
N GLN A 216 -2.71 24.13 -10.31
CA GLN A 216 -2.42 25.52 -9.93
C GLN A 216 -1.28 26.14 -10.75
N ILE A 217 -0.32 25.33 -11.18
CA ILE A 217 0.83 25.77 -11.99
C ILE A 217 0.43 25.95 -13.46
N GLY A 218 -0.67 25.33 -13.90
CA GLY A 218 -1.19 25.44 -15.26
C GLY A 218 -0.81 24.28 -16.18
N PHE A 219 -0.40 23.14 -15.64
CA PHE A 219 -0.25 21.93 -16.45
C PHE A 219 -1.62 21.38 -16.84
N GLU A 220 -1.74 20.86 -18.07
CA GLU A 220 -2.99 20.31 -18.60
C GLU A 220 -2.96 18.77 -18.68
N TYR A 221 -1.77 18.17 -18.78
CA TYR A 221 -1.60 16.73 -18.97
C TYR A 221 -0.72 16.10 -17.88
N VAL A 222 -0.98 14.83 -17.59
CA VAL A 222 -0.18 14.01 -16.68
C VAL A 222 0.07 12.63 -17.28
N ARG A 223 1.27 12.11 -17.03
CA ARG A 223 1.71 10.77 -17.41
C ARG A 223 1.78 9.86 -16.19
N PHE A 224 1.27 8.63 -16.33
CA PHE A 224 1.43 7.56 -15.34
C PHE A 224 2.86 7.03 -15.37
N VAL A 225 3.51 7.01 -14.20
CA VAL A 225 4.89 6.52 -14.07
C VAL A 225 4.96 5.46 -12.96
N SER A 226 5.20 4.23 -13.36
CA SER A 226 5.36 3.04 -12.51
C SER A 226 6.80 2.65 -12.34
N VAL A 227 7.25 2.34 -11.13
CA VAL A 227 8.65 1.88 -10.89
C VAL A 227 9.01 0.75 -11.86
N LEU A 228 10.22 0.78 -12.44
CA LEU A 228 10.68 -0.30 -13.33
C LEU A 228 11.36 -1.38 -12.49
N ASP A 229 10.58 -2.21 -11.80
CA ASP A 229 11.13 -3.32 -11.03
C ASP A 229 10.24 -4.57 -10.97
N GLY A 230 10.79 -5.68 -10.48
CA GLY A 230 10.06 -6.94 -10.34
C GLY A 230 8.88 -6.88 -9.37
N ARG A 231 8.87 -5.86 -8.49
CA ARG A 231 7.81 -5.64 -7.49
C ARG A 231 6.66 -4.79 -8.01
N THR A 232 6.74 -4.33 -9.24
CA THR A 232 5.70 -3.49 -9.84
C THR A 232 4.51 -4.35 -10.23
N SER A 233 3.34 -3.92 -9.77
CA SER A 233 2.10 -4.67 -9.96
C SER A 233 1.72 -4.73 -11.43
N LYS A 234 0.97 -5.78 -11.78
CA LYS A 234 0.43 -5.99 -13.12
C LYS A 234 -0.36 -4.78 -13.61
N LEU A 235 -1.23 -4.25 -12.75
CA LEU A 235 -2.05 -3.08 -13.06
C LEU A 235 -1.21 -1.81 -13.29
N CYS A 236 -0.19 -1.57 -12.47
CA CYS A 236 0.67 -0.40 -12.66
C CYS A 236 1.57 -0.55 -13.90
N ALA A 237 2.03 -1.77 -14.18
CA ALA A 237 2.83 -2.07 -15.36
C ALA A 237 2.05 -1.90 -16.66
N SER A 238 0.77 -2.28 -16.70
CA SER A 238 -0.08 -2.09 -17.88
C SER A 238 -0.44 -0.63 -18.14
N LEU A 239 -0.50 0.20 -17.10
CA LEU A 239 -0.81 1.63 -17.20
C LEU A 239 0.43 2.52 -17.42
N ASP A 240 1.65 1.99 -17.27
CA ASP A 240 2.88 2.79 -17.35
C ASP A 240 3.03 3.48 -18.72
N GLY A 241 3.21 4.79 -18.71
CA GLY A 241 3.29 5.62 -19.91
C GLY A 241 1.94 6.13 -20.43
N SER A 242 0.82 5.75 -19.83
CA SER A 242 -0.49 6.31 -20.18
C SER A 242 -0.54 7.81 -19.84
N VAL A 243 -1.14 8.61 -20.73
CA VAL A 243 -1.24 10.07 -20.60
C VAL A 243 -2.72 10.45 -20.57
N TRP A 244 -3.08 11.35 -19.65
CA TRP A 244 -4.44 11.88 -19.55
C TRP A 244 -4.40 13.39 -19.34
N GLU A 245 -5.51 14.05 -19.70
CA GLU A 245 -5.78 15.38 -19.19
C GLU A 245 -5.94 15.33 -17.67
N ILE A 246 -5.47 16.37 -16.96
CA ILE A 246 -5.50 16.41 -15.50
C ILE A 246 -6.93 16.33 -14.96
N ASN A 247 -7.92 16.82 -15.70
CA ASN A 247 -9.32 16.79 -15.27
C ASN A 247 -10.13 15.64 -15.91
N ASP A 248 -9.46 14.72 -16.62
CA ASP A 248 -10.11 13.54 -17.19
C ASP A 248 -10.66 12.62 -16.06
N PRO A 249 -11.96 12.29 -16.06
CA PRO A 249 -12.56 11.36 -15.09
C PRO A 249 -12.09 9.91 -15.26
N ALA A 250 -11.61 9.51 -16.44
CA ALA A 250 -11.07 8.17 -16.69
C ALA A 250 -9.64 8.00 -16.16
N LYS A 251 -8.94 9.11 -15.85
CA LYS A 251 -7.57 9.10 -15.33
C LYS A 251 -7.43 8.20 -14.11
N ARG A 252 -6.40 7.36 -14.12
CA ARG A 252 -6.05 6.50 -12.98
C ARG A 252 -5.07 7.20 -12.04
N VAL A 253 -5.50 7.49 -10.82
CA VAL A 253 -4.68 8.17 -9.81
C VAL A 253 -4.14 7.15 -8.80
N PRO A 254 -2.80 7.01 -8.65
CA PRO A 254 -2.23 6.18 -7.60
C PRO A 254 -2.62 6.68 -6.19
N PRO A 255 -2.71 5.79 -5.20
CA PRO A 255 -2.39 4.37 -5.24
C PRO A 255 -3.51 3.52 -5.86
N LEU A 256 -3.17 2.65 -6.80
CA LEU A 256 -4.12 1.72 -7.44
C LEU A 256 -4.29 0.39 -6.69
N HIS A 257 -3.40 0.13 -5.74
CA HIS A 257 -3.37 -1.07 -4.92
C HIS A 257 -2.57 -0.79 -3.64
N PRO A 258 -2.64 -1.68 -2.62
CA PRO A 258 -1.83 -1.50 -1.42
C PRO A 258 -0.33 -1.47 -1.74
N ASN A 259 0.41 -0.59 -1.06
CA ASN A 259 1.84 -0.35 -1.30
C ASN A 259 2.19 0.10 -2.74
N CYS A 260 1.25 0.71 -3.46
CA CYS A 260 1.53 1.29 -4.79
C CYS A 260 2.59 2.40 -4.70
N ARG A 261 3.60 2.29 -5.56
CA ARG A 261 4.75 3.21 -5.64
C ARG A 261 4.72 4.09 -6.89
N SER A 262 3.77 3.87 -7.79
CA SER A 262 3.56 4.68 -8.98
C SER A 262 3.11 6.09 -8.63
N ILE A 263 3.39 7.03 -9.53
CA ILE A 263 3.05 8.45 -9.40
C ILE A 263 2.49 8.99 -10.71
N LEU A 264 1.84 10.15 -10.63
CA LEU A 264 1.55 10.98 -11.78
C LEU A 264 2.60 12.09 -11.90
N VAL A 265 3.11 12.29 -13.11
CA VAL A 265 4.09 13.34 -13.44
C VAL A 265 3.45 14.28 -14.46
N PRO A 266 3.56 15.61 -14.32
CA PRO A 266 2.99 16.53 -15.28
C PRO A 266 3.83 16.51 -16.56
N VAL A 267 3.15 16.60 -17.70
CA VAL A 267 3.76 16.57 -19.03
C VAL A 267 3.09 17.61 -19.92
N GLU A 268 3.79 17.98 -21.00
CA GLU A 268 3.19 18.74 -22.08
C GLU A 268 2.28 17.85 -22.93
N LYS A 269 1.63 18.44 -23.94
CA LYS A 269 0.69 17.75 -24.83
C LYS A 269 1.31 16.56 -25.58
N ASP A 270 2.62 16.55 -25.81
CA ASP A 270 3.33 15.43 -26.44
C ASP A 270 3.50 14.20 -25.51
N GLY A 271 3.18 14.38 -24.23
CA GLY A 271 3.25 13.34 -23.20
C GLY A 271 4.68 12.85 -22.92
N GLN A 272 5.71 13.54 -23.39
CA GLN A 272 7.09 13.09 -23.25
C GLN A 272 7.72 13.59 -21.95
N LEU A 273 8.57 12.75 -21.38
CA LEU A 273 9.43 13.06 -20.25
C LEU A 273 10.86 13.27 -20.75
N VAL A 274 11.62 14.10 -20.05
CA VAL A 274 13.04 14.31 -20.33
C VAL A 274 13.87 13.80 -19.16
N GLY A 275 14.92 13.04 -19.44
CA GLY A 275 15.84 12.49 -18.44
C GLY A 275 15.82 10.97 -18.39
N GLU A 276 16.29 10.41 -17.29
CA GLU A 276 16.34 8.97 -17.08
C GLU A 276 15.53 8.53 -15.86
N ARG A 277 15.22 7.23 -15.79
CA ARG A 277 14.61 6.57 -14.63
C ARG A 277 15.38 5.34 -14.22
N PRO A 278 15.45 5.04 -12.91
CA PRO A 278 16.08 3.83 -12.42
C PRO A 278 15.22 2.60 -12.72
N PHE A 279 15.88 1.47 -12.93
CA PHE A 279 15.26 0.15 -12.95
C PHE A 279 15.98 -0.82 -11.99
N VAL A 280 15.25 -1.85 -11.57
CA VAL A 280 15.76 -3.00 -10.80
C VAL A 280 15.18 -4.27 -11.39
N MET A 281 15.98 -5.02 -12.12
CA MET A 281 15.61 -6.29 -12.74
C MET A 281 15.60 -7.44 -11.71
N ASP A 282 14.94 -7.24 -10.57
CA ASP A 282 14.82 -8.20 -9.47
C ASP A 282 13.54 -7.91 -8.66
N GLU A 283 12.99 -8.95 -8.00
CA GLU A 283 11.85 -8.81 -7.09
C GLU A 283 12.27 -8.49 -5.64
N ARG A 284 13.54 -8.74 -5.29
CA ARG A 284 14.11 -8.43 -3.99
C ARG A 284 14.24 -6.91 -3.81
N ARG A 285 14.26 -6.46 -2.56
CA ARG A 285 14.59 -5.06 -2.28
C ARG A 285 16.07 -4.86 -2.58
N VAL A 286 16.46 -3.69 -3.09
CA VAL A 286 17.87 -3.39 -3.40
C VAL A 286 18.84 -3.71 -2.24
N LYS A 287 18.41 -3.48 -0.99
CA LYS A 287 19.23 -3.80 0.19
C LYS A 287 19.47 -5.30 0.40
N ASP A 288 18.60 -6.15 -0.14
CA ASP A 288 18.60 -7.60 -0.05
C ASP A 288 19.26 -8.25 -1.29
N ILE A 289 19.66 -7.44 -2.30
CA ILE A 289 20.45 -7.89 -3.45
C ILE A 289 21.94 -7.81 -3.10
N PRO A 290 22.72 -8.91 -3.24
CA PRO A 290 24.17 -8.92 -3.05
C PRO A 290 24.88 -7.85 -3.87
N LYS A 291 25.91 -7.21 -3.32
CA LYS A 291 26.50 -5.99 -3.92
C LYS A 291 27.10 -6.28 -5.30
N GLU A 292 27.69 -7.45 -5.46
CA GLU A 292 28.28 -8.02 -6.66
C GLU A 292 27.27 -8.25 -7.80
N GLU A 293 25.99 -8.48 -7.49
CA GLU A 293 24.92 -8.66 -8.49
C GLU A 293 24.33 -7.31 -8.96
N ARG A 294 24.48 -6.24 -8.17
CA ARG A 294 23.76 -4.98 -8.40
C ARG A 294 24.08 -4.31 -9.73
N SER A 295 25.33 -4.36 -10.19
CA SER A 295 25.72 -3.69 -11.43
C SER A 295 25.09 -4.33 -12.68
N GLN A 296 24.62 -5.57 -12.59
CA GLN A 296 23.94 -6.28 -13.68
C GLN A 296 22.42 -6.09 -13.63
N LEU A 297 21.88 -5.90 -12.43
CA LEU A 297 20.43 -5.86 -12.20
C LEU A 297 19.87 -4.44 -12.04
N ILE A 298 20.71 -3.45 -11.78
CA ILE A 298 20.30 -2.08 -11.47
C ILE A 298 20.96 -1.13 -12.44
N GLY A 299 20.17 -0.24 -13.03
CA GLY A 299 20.67 0.78 -13.94
C GLY A 299 19.65 1.88 -14.18
N GLN A 300 19.88 2.64 -15.24
CA GLN A 300 18.98 3.70 -15.70
C GLN A 300 18.57 3.46 -17.15
N LEU A 301 17.38 3.91 -17.50
CA LEU A 301 16.83 3.89 -18.85
C LEU A 301 16.20 5.25 -19.16
N ASP A 302 15.98 5.54 -20.45
CA ASP A 302 15.24 6.72 -20.87
C ASP A 302 13.90 6.83 -20.13
N ALA A 303 13.55 8.06 -19.69
CA ALA A 303 12.34 8.34 -18.91
C ALA A 303 11.04 7.86 -19.57
N ASN A 304 11.00 7.80 -20.91
CA ASN A 304 9.84 7.38 -21.66
C ASN A 304 9.75 5.87 -21.83
N THR A 305 10.80 5.12 -21.45
CA THR A 305 10.76 3.65 -21.44
C THR A 305 9.64 3.20 -20.50
N THR A 306 8.60 2.63 -21.10
CA THR A 306 7.46 2.03 -20.40
C THR A 306 7.86 0.70 -19.77
N PHE A 307 7.08 0.24 -18.80
CA PHE A 307 7.28 -1.07 -18.19
C PHE A 307 7.25 -2.19 -19.24
N LYS A 308 6.37 -2.08 -20.25
CA LYS A 308 6.31 -3.02 -21.37
C LYS A 308 7.64 -3.09 -22.14
N GLU A 309 8.22 -1.94 -22.47
CA GLU A 309 9.48 -1.87 -23.20
C GLU A 309 10.66 -2.33 -22.34
N PHE A 310 10.66 -1.98 -21.05
CA PHE A 310 11.61 -2.50 -20.07
C PHE A 310 11.53 -4.03 -19.99
N PHE A 311 10.34 -4.59 -19.79
CA PHE A 311 10.09 -6.03 -19.71
C PHE A 311 10.57 -6.78 -20.97
N LYS A 312 10.44 -6.18 -22.15
CA LYS A 312 10.97 -6.77 -23.40
C LYS A 312 12.51 -6.83 -23.42
N LYS A 313 13.19 -5.92 -22.71
CA LYS A 313 14.66 -5.83 -22.62
C LYS A 313 15.26 -6.68 -21.50
N THR A 314 14.47 -7.12 -20.52
CA THR A 314 14.96 -7.95 -19.41
C THR A 314 15.24 -9.38 -19.84
N ASP A 315 16.02 -10.11 -19.05
CA ASP A 315 16.32 -11.51 -19.30
C ASP A 315 15.11 -12.46 -19.09
N ASP A 316 15.26 -13.70 -19.55
CA ASP A 316 14.25 -14.75 -19.44
C ASP A 316 13.92 -15.08 -17.98
N PHE A 317 14.88 -14.92 -17.06
CA PHE A 317 14.68 -15.18 -15.64
C PHE A 317 13.68 -14.17 -15.06
N PHE A 318 13.93 -12.87 -15.23
CA PHE A 318 13.03 -11.82 -14.79
C PHE A 318 11.65 -11.94 -15.43
N GLN A 319 11.59 -12.19 -16.73
CA GLN A 319 10.31 -12.36 -17.43
C GLN A 319 9.51 -13.53 -16.87
N ARG A 320 10.18 -14.64 -16.56
CA ARG A 320 9.57 -15.84 -15.97
C ARG A 320 9.10 -15.62 -14.55
N GLU A 321 9.91 -15.02 -13.70
CA GLU A 321 9.54 -14.73 -12.31
C GLU A 321 8.35 -13.77 -12.28
N TRP A 322 8.40 -12.71 -13.07
CA TRP A 322 7.33 -11.72 -13.11
C TRP A 322 6.03 -12.30 -13.68
N LEU A 323 6.01 -12.98 -14.84
CA LEU A 323 4.78 -13.52 -15.43
C LEU A 323 4.25 -14.79 -14.73
N GLY A 324 5.14 -15.51 -14.05
CA GLY A 324 4.95 -16.89 -13.66
C GLY A 324 5.14 -17.87 -14.83
N PRO A 325 5.42 -19.16 -14.53
CA PRO A 325 5.96 -20.11 -15.50
C PRO A 325 5.04 -20.37 -16.70
N LYS A 326 3.72 -20.44 -16.48
CA LYS A 326 2.74 -20.75 -17.53
C LYS A 326 2.58 -19.61 -18.55
N ARG A 327 2.53 -18.36 -18.08
CA ARG A 327 2.39 -17.19 -18.96
C ARG A 327 3.69 -16.82 -19.64
N PHE A 328 4.81 -17.01 -18.95
CA PHE A 328 6.13 -16.89 -19.58
C PHE A 328 6.27 -17.85 -20.76
N LYS A 329 5.82 -19.11 -20.65
CA LYS A 329 5.81 -20.03 -21.79
C LYS A 329 4.99 -19.51 -22.96
N LEU A 330 3.78 -18.99 -22.72
CA LEU A 330 2.94 -18.40 -23.77
C LEU A 330 3.58 -17.17 -24.42
N TYR A 331 4.26 -16.35 -23.63
CA TYR A 331 5.00 -15.18 -24.10
C TYR A 331 6.19 -15.59 -24.97
N LYS A 332 7.01 -16.54 -24.50
CA LYS A 332 8.22 -17.01 -25.19
C LYS A 332 7.90 -17.76 -26.49
N ASP A 333 6.80 -18.50 -26.52
CA ASP A 333 6.29 -19.17 -27.72
C ASP A 333 5.71 -18.18 -28.77
N GLY A 334 5.69 -16.87 -28.48
CA GLY A 334 5.12 -15.84 -29.36
C GLY A 334 3.59 -15.85 -29.47
N LYS A 335 2.91 -16.65 -28.64
CA LYS A 335 1.45 -16.81 -28.67
C LYS A 335 0.73 -15.63 -28.03
N PHE A 336 1.35 -15.00 -27.01
CA PHE A 336 0.81 -13.86 -26.28
C PHE A 336 1.86 -12.76 -26.14
N ASP A 337 1.58 -11.55 -26.63
CA ASP A 337 2.39 -10.36 -26.28
C ASP A 337 1.94 -9.80 -24.93
N PHE A 338 2.75 -8.91 -24.34
CA PHE A 338 2.55 -8.28 -23.03
C PHE A 338 1.10 -7.84 -22.80
N ASP A 339 0.52 -7.05 -23.72
CA ASP A 339 -0.80 -6.46 -23.54
C ASP A 339 -1.92 -7.51 -23.45
N LYS A 340 -1.75 -8.68 -24.08
CA LYS A 340 -2.77 -9.74 -24.09
C LYS A 340 -2.95 -10.42 -22.73
N PHE A 341 -2.07 -10.17 -21.77
CA PHE A 341 -2.24 -10.69 -20.41
C PHE A 341 -3.15 -9.85 -19.53
N PHE A 342 -3.61 -8.69 -20.00
CA PHE A 342 -4.40 -7.74 -19.23
C PHE A 342 -5.78 -7.52 -19.85
N ASP A 343 -6.79 -7.37 -18.99
CA ASP A 343 -8.11 -6.89 -19.40
C ASP A 343 -8.08 -5.38 -19.68
N PRO A 344 -9.14 -4.80 -20.28
CA PRO A 344 -9.23 -3.36 -20.53
C PRO A 344 -9.11 -2.51 -19.27
N GLU A 345 -9.41 -3.07 -18.10
CA GLU A 345 -9.25 -2.43 -16.79
C GLU A 345 -7.82 -2.58 -16.22
N GLY A 346 -6.91 -3.24 -16.94
CA GLY A 346 -5.52 -3.47 -16.56
C GLY A 346 -5.32 -4.61 -15.56
N ARG A 347 -6.35 -5.39 -15.26
CA ARG A 347 -6.27 -6.57 -14.40
C ARG A 347 -5.71 -7.75 -15.19
N PHE A 348 -4.94 -8.58 -14.50
CA PHE A 348 -4.32 -9.74 -15.12
C PHE A 348 -5.36 -10.83 -15.34
N TYR A 349 -5.53 -11.29 -16.59
CA TYR A 349 -6.40 -12.42 -16.86
C TYR A 349 -5.87 -13.68 -16.17
N SER A 350 -6.76 -14.46 -15.54
CA SER A 350 -6.40 -15.83 -15.19
C SER A 350 -6.22 -16.67 -16.47
N LEU A 351 -5.53 -17.81 -16.36
CA LEU A 351 -5.42 -18.71 -17.52
C LEU A 351 -6.76 -19.25 -17.96
N ASP A 352 -7.71 -19.41 -17.04
CA ASP A 352 -9.05 -19.87 -17.36
C ASP A 352 -9.88 -18.76 -18.02
N ASP A 353 -9.65 -17.49 -17.66
CA ASP A 353 -10.25 -16.36 -18.37
C ASP A 353 -9.73 -16.28 -19.81
N LEU A 354 -8.41 -16.45 -20.00
CA LEU A 354 -7.81 -16.48 -21.33
C LEU A 354 -8.37 -17.62 -22.18
N ARG A 355 -8.44 -18.85 -21.65
CA ARG A 355 -9.03 -19.99 -22.37
C ARG A 355 -10.46 -19.72 -22.81
N LYS A 356 -11.30 -19.14 -21.95
CA LYS A 356 -12.68 -18.80 -22.29
C LYS A 356 -12.76 -17.72 -23.37
N LEU A 357 -11.85 -16.75 -23.35
CA LEU A 357 -11.78 -15.72 -24.39
C LEU A 357 -11.34 -16.32 -25.73
N ASP A 358 -10.35 -17.22 -25.70
CA ASP A 358 -9.86 -17.92 -26.88
C ASP A 358 -10.93 -18.85 -27.46
N GLU A 359 -11.61 -19.66 -26.64
CA GLU A 359 -12.75 -20.49 -27.08
C GLU A 359 -13.85 -19.66 -27.75
N LYS A 360 -14.16 -18.48 -27.19
CA LYS A 360 -15.11 -17.55 -27.82
C LYS A 360 -14.58 -17.00 -29.14
N ALA A 361 -13.29 -16.70 -29.24
CA ALA A 361 -12.67 -16.22 -30.47
C ALA A 361 -12.65 -17.32 -31.54
N PHE A 362 -12.26 -18.54 -31.20
CA PHE A 362 -12.28 -19.70 -32.09
C PHE A 362 -13.69 -20.00 -32.58
N LYS A 363 -14.68 -20.01 -31.68
CA LYS A 363 -16.08 -20.17 -32.06
C LYS A 363 -16.58 -19.06 -33.01
N LYS A 364 -16.13 -17.82 -32.84
CA LYS A 364 -16.43 -16.70 -33.77
C LYS A 364 -15.74 -16.85 -35.12
N LEU A 365 -14.57 -17.46 -35.15
CA LEU A 365 -13.78 -17.71 -36.35
C LEU A 365 -14.13 -19.04 -37.04
N GLY A 366 -15.02 -19.85 -36.45
CA GLY A 366 -15.40 -21.17 -36.95
C GLY A 366 -14.29 -22.22 -36.82
N LEU A 367 -13.36 -22.03 -35.88
CA LEU A 367 -12.25 -22.93 -35.54
C LEU A 367 -12.58 -23.88 -34.39
#